data_AF-A0A1H6BI37-F1
#
_entry.id   AF-A0A1H6BI37-F1
#
_cell.length_a   1.000
_cell.length_b   1.000
_cell.length_c   1.000
_cell.angle_alpha   90.00
_cell.angle_beta   90.00
_cell.angle_gamma   90.00
#
_symmetry.space_group_name_H-M   'P 1'
#
loop_
_entity.id
_entity.type
_entity.pdbx_description
1 polymer ?
#
loop_
_entity_poly.entity_id
_entity_poly.type
_entity_poly.pdbx_seq_one_letter_code
_entity_poly.pdbx_strand_id
1 'polypeptide(L)'
;MGLWDLATRRLRDRFDTGDCGGVGALAFEPGGAVLATGGGDGTVRLWDLATHRQIGGPVGANMNESPFRIASALRWVRYGKGGRLVAGDFMGLVQEWDVARPADPAAAVCALVGRDLTRAERVRHLPEKARDLRVCRP
;
A
#
# COMPACT_ATOMS: atom_id res chain seq x y z
N MET A 1 -3.16 -7.69 14.83
CA MET A 1 -2.12 -8.75 14.77
C MET A 1 -0.87 -8.32 15.54
N GLY A 2 0.15 -9.19 15.65
CA GLY A 2 1.44 -8.83 16.25
C GLY A 2 2.64 -9.43 15.53
N LEU A 3 3.75 -8.69 15.50
CA LEU A 3 5.04 -9.17 14.99
C LEU A 3 5.91 -9.61 16.16
N TRP A 4 6.44 -10.83 16.08
CA TRP A 4 7.31 -11.40 17.10
C TRP A 4 8.76 -11.40 16.64
N ASP A 5 9.64 -10.98 17.53
CA ASP A 5 11.07 -11.18 17.38
C ASP A 5 11.44 -12.56 17.90
N LEU A 6 12.01 -13.40 17.02
CA LEU A 6 12.34 -14.79 17.34
C LEU A 6 13.62 -14.94 18.15
N ALA A 7 14.57 -14.01 18.00
CA ALA A 7 15.83 -14.05 18.72
C ALA A 7 15.61 -13.81 20.22
N THR A 8 14.72 -12.87 20.54
CA THR A 8 14.38 -12.46 21.91
C THR A 8 13.11 -13.14 22.43
N ARG A 9 12.34 -13.81 21.54
CA ARG A 9 11.03 -14.41 21.82
C ARG A 9 10.04 -13.44 22.43
N ARG A 10 10.07 -12.20 21.97
CA ARG A 10 9.18 -11.14 22.45
C ARG A 10 8.34 -10.61 21.33
N LEU A 11 7.15 -10.15 21.70
CA LEU A 11 6.34 -9.34 20.81
C LEU A 11 7.07 -8.03 20.57
N ARG A 12 7.42 -7.79 19.31
CA ARG A 12 8.09 -6.58 18.84
C ARG A 12 7.06 -5.47 18.61
N ASP A 13 6.05 -5.77 17.78
CA ASP A 13 5.09 -4.78 17.30
C ASP A 13 3.64 -5.28 17.38
N ARG A 14 2.68 -4.37 17.57
CA ARG A 14 1.24 -4.65 17.50
C ARG A 14 0.59 -3.74 16.47
N PHE A 15 -0.30 -4.30 15.67
CA PHE A 15 -1.06 -3.59 14.65
C PHE A 15 -2.55 -3.82 14.87
N ASP A 16 -3.33 -2.74 14.92
CA ASP A 16 -4.79 -2.81 15.02
C ASP A 16 -5.39 -2.92 13.63
N THR A 17 -5.84 -4.12 13.26
CA THR A 17 -6.36 -4.42 11.93
C THR A 17 -7.85 -4.09 11.79
N GLY A 18 -8.52 -3.66 12.87
CA GLY A 18 -9.97 -3.48 12.91
C GLY A 18 -10.75 -4.74 12.54
N ASP A 19 -12.03 -4.55 12.19
CA ASP A 19 -12.89 -5.61 11.69
C ASP A 19 -12.62 -5.84 10.19
N CYS A 20 -11.63 -6.68 9.91
CA CYS A 20 -11.17 -7.01 8.57
C CYS A 20 -11.50 -8.44 8.15
N GLY A 21 -12.34 -9.16 8.92
CA GLY A 21 -12.64 -10.58 8.66
C GLY A 21 -11.46 -11.54 8.89
N GLY A 22 -10.42 -11.10 9.62
CA GLY A 22 -9.21 -11.89 9.91
C GLY A 22 -8.09 -11.69 8.88
N VAL A 23 -6.84 -11.88 9.31
CA VAL A 23 -5.66 -11.71 8.44
C VAL A 23 -5.22 -13.08 7.90
N GLY A 24 -5.39 -13.28 6.59
CA GLY A 24 -5.08 -14.55 5.90
C GLY A 24 -3.71 -14.59 5.23
N ALA A 25 -3.08 -13.42 5.04
CA ALA A 25 -1.84 -13.26 4.29
C ALA A 25 -0.98 -12.11 4.83
N LEU A 26 0.34 -12.26 4.76
CA LEU A 26 1.35 -11.30 5.23
C LEU A 26 2.52 -11.24 4.26
N ALA A 27 3.08 -10.05 4.02
CA ALA A 27 4.31 -9.87 3.24
C ALA A 27 5.11 -8.65 3.69
N PHE A 28 6.40 -8.82 3.92
CA PHE A 28 7.30 -7.68 4.10
C PHE A 28 7.71 -7.10 2.75
N GLU A 29 7.80 -5.78 2.70
CA GLU A 29 8.55 -5.10 1.65
C GLU A 29 10.02 -5.58 1.69
N PRO A 30 10.72 -5.70 0.54
CA PRO A 30 12.14 -6.08 0.51
C PRO A 30 13.05 -5.25 1.43
N GLY A 31 12.73 -3.97 1.65
CA GLY A 31 13.47 -3.09 2.57
C GLY A 31 13.12 -3.27 4.05
N GLY A 32 12.05 -4.02 4.35
CA GLY A 32 11.62 -4.30 5.72
C GLY A 32 11.07 -3.10 6.49
N ALA A 33 10.74 -1.99 5.83
CA ALA A 33 10.13 -0.83 6.46
C ALA A 33 8.59 -0.93 6.50
N VAL A 34 8.02 -1.59 5.48
CA VAL A 34 6.58 -1.74 5.33
C VAL A 34 6.15 -3.20 5.39
N LEU A 35 5.03 -3.46 6.06
CA LEU A 35 4.36 -4.75 6.11
C LEU A 35 3.00 -4.65 5.42
N ALA A 36 2.72 -5.54 4.46
CA ALA A 36 1.40 -5.68 3.85
C ALA A 36 0.63 -6.84 4.48
N THR A 37 -0.66 -6.65 4.71
CA THR A 37 -1.56 -7.64 5.31
C THR A 37 -2.83 -7.76 4.47
N GLY A 38 -3.20 -8.98 4.09
CA GLY A 38 -4.45 -9.27 3.40
C GLY A 38 -5.56 -9.66 4.38
N GLY A 39 -6.67 -8.92 4.35
CA GLY A 39 -7.86 -9.15 5.17
C GLY A 39 -8.87 -10.11 4.52
N GLY A 40 -9.72 -10.71 5.34
CA GLY A 40 -10.92 -11.46 4.93
C GLY A 40 -12.00 -10.59 4.29
N ASP A 41 -11.94 -9.28 4.50
CA ASP A 41 -12.73 -8.26 3.81
C ASP A 41 -12.28 -7.99 2.36
N GLY A 42 -11.25 -8.70 1.90
CA GLY A 42 -10.72 -8.59 0.54
C GLY A 42 -9.77 -7.43 0.31
N THR A 43 -9.42 -6.69 1.36
CA THR A 43 -8.54 -5.53 1.25
C THR A 43 -7.12 -5.83 1.71
N VAL A 44 -6.16 -5.12 1.14
CA VAL A 44 -4.78 -5.06 1.64
C VAL A 44 -4.61 -3.80 2.49
N ARG A 45 -4.07 -3.96 3.69
CA ARG A 45 -3.60 -2.86 4.53
C ARG A 45 -2.08 -2.83 4.56
N LEU A 46 -1.51 -1.62 4.56
CA LEU A 46 -0.08 -1.38 4.63
C LEU A 46 0.27 -0.78 5.98
N TRP A 47 1.34 -1.26 6.61
CA TRP A 47 1.78 -0.85 7.93
C TRP A 47 3.20 -0.35 7.89
N ASP A 48 3.40 0.85 8.43
CA ASP A 48 4.73 1.39 8.71
C ASP A 48 5.25 0.74 10.01
N LEU A 49 6.38 0.05 9.93
CA LEU A 49 6.94 -0.69 11.07
C LEU A 49 7.71 0.20 12.05
N ALA A 50 8.01 1.46 11.72
CA ALA A 50 8.65 2.39 12.65
C ALA A 50 7.61 3.08 13.56
N THR A 51 6.43 3.33 13.03
CA THR A 51 5.35 4.08 13.69
C THR A 51 4.19 3.19 14.14
N HIS A 52 4.13 1.96 13.64
CA HIS A 52 3.05 0.98 13.86
C HIS A 52 1.69 1.47 13.38
N ARG A 53 1.68 2.39 12.42
CA ARG A 53 0.45 2.98 11.87
C ARG A 53 0.17 2.43 10.49
N GLN A 54 -1.12 2.38 10.17
CA GLN A 54 -1.55 2.07 8.82
C GLN A 54 -1.17 3.23 7.89
N ILE A 55 -0.57 2.90 6.75
CA ILE A 55 -0.24 3.85 5.70
C ILE A 55 -1.48 4.01 4.81
N GLY A 56 -2.17 5.15 4.95
CA GLY A 56 -3.37 5.44 4.17
C GLY A 56 -4.55 4.50 4.45
N GLY A 57 -5.53 4.49 3.56
CA GLY A 57 -6.69 3.59 3.62
C GLY A 57 -6.38 2.18 3.11
N PRO A 58 -7.24 1.18 3.39
CA PRO A 58 -7.14 -0.14 2.78
C PRO A 58 -7.23 -0.03 1.26
N VAL A 59 -6.45 -0.86 0.56
CA VAL A 59 -6.36 -0.86 -0.91
C VAL A 59 -6.90 -2.18 -1.44
N GLY A 60 -7.74 -2.12 -2.46
CA GLY A 60 -8.39 -3.28 -3.07
C GLY A 60 -9.89 -3.06 -3.21
N ALA A 61 -10.49 -3.73 -4.20
CA ALA A 61 -11.92 -3.66 -4.39
C ALA A 61 -12.62 -4.30 -3.18
N ASN A 62 -13.41 -3.50 -2.47
CA ASN A 62 -14.51 -3.98 -1.65
C ASN A 62 -15.32 -5.00 -2.48
N MET A 63 -15.22 -6.28 -2.14
CA MET A 63 -15.65 -7.41 -2.99
C MET A 63 -17.19 -7.51 -3.17
N ASN A 64 -17.93 -6.46 -2.85
CA ASN A 64 -19.35 -6.32 -3.22
C ASN A 64 -19.55 -6.18 -4.73
N GLU A 65 -18.49 -5.90 -5.50
CA GLU A 65 -18.53 -5.81 -6.97
C GLU A 65 -18.10 -7.11 -7.68
N SER A 66 -17.73 -8.16 -6.94
CA SER A 66 -17.53 -9.49 -7.52
C SER A 66 -18.89 -10.07 -7.98
N PRO A 67 -19.01 -10.59 -9.21
CA PRO A 67 -20.22 -11.30 -9.64
C PRO A 67 -20.49 -12.56 -8.78
N PHE A 68 -19.46 -13.05 -8.07
CA PHE A 68 -19.56 -14.11 -7.08
C PHE A 68 -19.50 -13.48 -5.69
N ARG A 69 -20.67 -13.29 -5.06
CA ARG A 69 -20.85 -12.64 -3.73
C ARG A 69 -20.37 -13.49 -2.55
N ILE A 70 -19.14 -13.98 -2.61
CA ILE A 70 -18.53 -14.76 -1.53
C ILE A 70 -17.39 -13.92 -0.96
N ALA A 71 -17.39 -13.71 0.36
CA ALA A 71 -16.29 -13.06 1.07
C ALA A 71 -14.98 -13.80 0.73
N SER A 72 -14.13 -13.20 -0.08
CA SER A 72 -12.91 -13.83 -0.56
C SER A 72 -11.73 -13.32 0.26
N ALA A 73 -11.19 -14.20 1.11
CA ALA A 73 -10.02 -13.86 1.89
C ALA A 73 -8.77 -13.86 1.02
N LEU A 74 -7.96 -12.81 1.13
CA LEU A 74 -6.64 -12.79 0.50
C LEU A 74 -5.76 -13.87 1.13
N ARG A 75 -5.28 -14.82 0.32
CA ARG A 75 -4.50 -15.96 0.82
C ARG A 75 -3.00 -15.75 0.76
N TRP A 76 -2.56 -14.93 -0.18
CA TRP A 76 -1.16 -14.57 -0.33
C TRP A 76 -1.06 -13.13 -0.79
N VAL A 77 0.00 -12.49 -0.32
CA VAL A 77 0.42 -11.15 -0.71
C VAL A 77 1.91 -11.25 -0.99
N ARG A 78 2.41 -10.55 -2.02
CA ARG A 78 3.83 -10.50 -2.37
C ARG A 78 4.22 -9.11 -2.84
N TYR A 79 5.35 -8.62 -2.34
CA TYR A 79 6.01 -7.45 -2.91
C TYR A 79 6.87 -7.85 -4.11
N GLY A 80 6.70 -7.11 -5.21
CA GLY A 80 7.55 -7.12 -6.39
C GLY A 80 8.55 -5.96 -6.38
N LYS A 81 9.43 -5.92 -7.38
CA LYS A 81 10.37 -4.80 -7.56
C LYS A 81 9.61 -3.49 -7.83
N GLY A 82 10.14 -2.39 -7.31
CA GLY A 82 9.62 -1.04 -7.58
C GLY A 82 8.31 -0.69 -6.87
N GLY A 83 7.98 -1.36 -5.76
CA GLY A 83 6.78 -1.04 -4.98
C GLY A 83 5.49 -1.65 -5.52
N ARG A 84 5.57 -2.63 -6.43
CA ARG A 84 4.40 -3.43 -6.80
C ARG A 84 4.00 -4.36 -5.67
N LEU A 85 2.72 -4.43 -5.39
CA LEU A 85 2.12 -5.42 -4.51
C LEU A 85 1.17 -6.28 -5.34
N VAL A 86 1.29 -7.60 -5.21
CA VAL A 86 0.36 -8.54 -5.83
C VAL A 86 -0.30 -9.37 -4.74
N ALA A 87 -1.61 -9.48 -4.77
CA ALA A 87 -2.35 -10.38 -3.90
C ALA A 87 -3.33 -11.22 -4.72
N GLY A 88 -3.66 -12.40 -4.20
CA GLY A 88 -4.70 -13.24 -4.79
C GLY A 88 -5.56 -13.92 -3.76
N ASP A 89 -6.75 -14.30 -4.21
CA ASP A 89 -7.82 -14.87 -3.39
C ASP A 89 -8.14 -16.34 -3.75
N PHE A 90 -9.11 -16.91 -3.03
CA PHE A 90 -9.54 -18.31 -3.19
C PHE A 90 -10.20 -18.59 -4.55
N MET A 91 -10.70 -17.56 -5.22
CA MET A 91 -11.43 -17.67 -6.49
C MET A 91 -10.53 -17.50 -7.71
N GLY A 92 -9.22 -17.32 -7.50
CA GLY A 92 -8.24 -17.16 -8.56
C GLY A 92 -8.16 -15.74 -9.10
N LEU A 93 -8.78 -14.75 -8.44
CA LEU A 93 -8.57 -13.35 -8.78
C LEU A 93 -7.19 -12.92 -8.30
N VAL A 94 -6.45 -12.25 -9.18
CA VAL A 94 -5.16 -11.64 -8.87
C VAL A 94 -5.27 -10.14 -9.06
N GLN A 95 -4.94 -9.39 -8.01
CA GLN A 95 -4.91 -7.95 -8.03
C GLN A 95 -3.46 -7.46 -7.87
N GLU A 96 -3.14 -6.40 -8.60
CA GLU A 96 -1.83 -5.75 -8.58
C GLU A 96 -1.99 -4.26 -8.30
N TRP A 97 -1.17 -3.73 -7.40
CA TRP A 97 -1.13 -2.32 -7.03
C TRP A 97 0.29 -1.77 -7.06
N ASP A 98 0.45 -0.49 -7.36
CA ASP A 98 1.69 0.28 -7.14
C ASP A 98 1.55 1.03 -5.81
N VAL A 99 2.20 0.53 -4.77
CA VAL A 99 2.08 1.04 -3.38
C VAL A 99 3.26 1.90 -2.95
N ALA A 100 4.30 2.05 -3.78
CA ALA A 100 5.40 2.98 -3.50
C ALA A 100 5.04 4.44 -3.83
N ARG A 101 3.91 4.67 -4.50
CA ARG A 101 3.47 6.03 -4.85
C ARG A 101 2.58 6.61 -3.75
N PRO A 102 2.86 7.83 -3.27
CA PRO A 102 1.95 8.52 -2.38
C PRO A 102 0.60 8.76 -3.06
N ALA A 103 -0.47 8.70 -2.28
CA ALA A 103 -1.84 8.90 -2.77
C ALA A 103 -2.03 10.26 -3.47
N ASP A 104 -1.28 11.28 -3.03
CA ASP A 104 -1.10 12.54 -3.76
C ASP A 104 0.40 12.77 -4.05
N PRO A 105 0.89 12.38 -5.24
CA PRO A 105 2.26 12.60 -5.65
C PRO A 105 2.62 14.09 -5.74
N ALA A 106 1.65 14.94 -6.07
CA ALA A 106 1.89 16.36 -6.24
C ALA A 106 2.11 17.02 -4.87
N ALA A 107 1.25 16.77 -3.89
CA ALA A 107 1.43 17.26 -2.52
C ALA A 107 2.75 16.78 -1.90
N ALA A 108 3.14 15.51 -2.12
CA ALA A 108 4.40 14.96 -1.62
C ALA A 108 5.63 15.67 -2.21
N VAL A 109 5.64 15.92 -3.52
CA VAL A 109 6.71 16.69 -4.18
C VAL A 109 6.76 18.12 -3.62
N CYS A 110 5.61 18.74 -3.39
CA CYS A 110 5.54 20.11 -2.88
C CYS A 110 6.02 20.26 -1.45
N ALA A 111 5.69 19.31 -0.58
CA ALA A 111 6.20 19.28 0.79
C ALA A 111 7.73 19.16 0.83
N LEU A 112 8.32 18.45 -0.14
CA LEU A 112 9.76 18.21 -0.20
C LEU A 112 10.54 19.37 -0.82
N VAL A 113 10.03 19.91 -1.94
CA VAL A 113 10.73 20.94 -2.73
C VAL A 113 10.37 22.35 -2.24
N GLY A 114 9.23 22.54 -1.58
CA GLY A 114 8.77 23.82 -1.05
C GLY A 114 8.39 24.85 -2.12
N ARG A 115 8.37 24.47 -3.40
CA ARG A 115 7.99 25.30 -4.55
C ARG A 115 7.47 24.45 -5.69
N ASP A 116 6.70 25.07 -6.59
CA ASP A 116 6.27 24.41 -7.83
C ASP A 116 7.48 24.10 -8.73
N LEU A 117 7.33 23.07 -9.57
CA LEU A 117 8.37 22.63 -10.49
C LEU A 117 8.57 23.67 -11.61
N THR A 118 9.83 23.95 -11.94
CA THR A 118 10.18 24.77 -13.11
C THR A 118 9.79 24.05 -14.40
N ARG A 119 9.72 24.79 -15.51
CA ARG A 119 9.43 24.21 -16.82
C ARG A 119 10.46 23.13 -17.22
N ALA A 120 11.73 23.34 -16.92
CA ALA A 120 12.80 22.39 -17.20
C ALA A 120 12.66 21.09 -16.38
N GLU A 121 12.33 21.22 -15.09
CA GLU A 121 12.07 20.08 -14.20
C GLU A 121 10.84 19.29 -14.67
N ARG A 122 9.76 19.97 -15.12
CA ARG A 122 8.57 19.31 -15.66
C ARG A 122 8.85 18.54 -16.94
N VAL A 123 9.64 19.09 -17.86
CA VAL A 123 10.03 18.37 -19.08
C VAL A 123 10.85 17.12 -18.77
N ARG A 124 11.73 17.19 -17.76
CA ARG A 124 12.62 16.09 -17.38
C ARG A 124 11.92 14.98 -16.57
N HIS A 125 10.98 15.34 -15.70
CA HIS A 125 10.43 14.42 -14.69
C HIS A 125 8.95 14.05 -14.88
N LEU A 126 8.18 14.81 -15.68
CA LEU A 126 6.76 14.53 -15.89
C LEU A 126 6.49 13.98 -17.30
N PRO A 127 5.54 13.04 -17.44
CA PRO A 127 5.05 12.61 -18.74
C PRO A 127 4.39 13.78 -19.48
N GLU A 128 4.37 13.75 -20.81
CA GLU A 128 3.94 14.91 -21.63
C GLU A 128 2.58 15.49 -21.22
N LYS A 129 1.60 14.61 -20.95
CA LYS A 129 0.24 14.97 -20.54
C LYS A 129 0.18 15.72 -19.19
N ALA A 130 1.23 15.66 -18.37
CA ALA A 130 1.29 16.26 -17.05
C ALA A 130 2.23 17.49 -16.98
N ARG A 131 2.87 17.88 -18.09
CA ARG A 131 3.87 18.98 -18.09
C ARG A 131 3.28 20.37 -17.85
N ASP A 132 1.99 20.56 -18.07
CA ASP A 132 1.31 21.84 -17.83
C ASP A 132 0.61 21.90 -16.48
N LEU A 133 0.63 20.80 -15.71
CA LEU A 133 0.07 20.78 -14.37
C LEU A 133 0.91 21.65 -13.44
N ARG A 134 0.22 22.43 -12.61
CA ARG A 134 0.82 22.95 -11.37
C ARG A 134 0.85 21.82 -10.36
N VAL A 135 2.06 21.50 -9.89
CA VAL A 135 2.26 20.44 -8.91
C VAL A 135 1.95 20.99 -7.53
N CYS A 136 2.39 22.22 -7.26
CA CYS A 136 2.10 22.89 -5.99
C CYS A 136 0.95 23.87 -6.13
N ARG A 137 -0.13 23.58 -5.39
CA ARG A 137 -1.21 24.54 -5.14
C ARG A 137 -0.81 25.43 -3.95
N PRO A 138 -1.17 26.73 -3.99
CA PRO A 138 -0.98 27.63 -2.85
C PRO A 138 -1.81 27.21 -1.65
#